data_AF-A0A920I361-F1
#
_entry.id   AF-A0A920I361-F1
#
_cell.length_a   1.000
_cell.length_b   1.000
_cell.length_c   1.000
_cell.angle_alpha   90.00
_cell.angle_beta   90.00
_cell.angle_gamma   90.00
#
_symmetry.space_group_name_H-M   'P 1'
#
loop_
_entity.id
_entity.type
_entity.pdbx_description
1 polymer ?
#
loop_
_entity_poly.entity_id
_entity_poly.type
_entity_poly.pdbx_seq_one_letter_code
_entity_poly.pdbx_strand_id
1 'polypeptide(L)'
;MGAVYGLSIGLDSSEVGYFMTAPVVGALILQYPVGRLSDRFDRRMVIMGWLLWAASPLAWPPVRQGRVALLLVCMLIYGGSLFPLYSLCIAHANDFLTPRQMVAAASGLVMVNGGGAVLGSPLAALSIEFLGIGSFFVMITGLQALIAAFALYRMSQRAAVPNEAQGPFVAIPESSSAIAATLNPEAEWIPSGEEIAAEDDPFHDNPYVN
;
A
#
# COMPACT_ATOMS: atom_id res chain seq x y z
N MET A 1 -8.95 -14.10 -1.18
CA MET A 1 -8.15 -15.35 -1.09
C MET A 1 -7.61 -15.64 0.30
N GLY A 2 -7.25 -14.64 1.12
CA GLY A 2 -6.75 -14.88 2.49
C GLY A 2 -7.69 -15.72 3.38
N ALA A 3 -8.98 -15.41 3.43
CA ALA A 3 -9.94 -16.19 4.24
C ALA A 3 -10.05 -17.65 3.78
N VAL A 4 -10.03 -17.90 2.47
CA VAL A 4 -10.03 -19.25 1.88
C VAL A 4 -8.78 -20.02 2.30
N TYR A 5 -7.62 -19.37 2.30
CA TYR A 5 -6.37 -19.95 2.79
C TYR A 5 -6.49 -20.35 4.27
N GLY A 6 -6.97 -19.44 5.13
CA GLY A 6 -7.13 -19.68 6.57
C GLY A 6 -8.01 -20.89 6.87
N LEU A 7 -9.17 -21.00 6.21
CA LEU A 7 -10.06 -22.16 6.35
C LEU A 7 -9.41 -23.45 5.84
N SER A 8 -8.65 -23.36 4.75
CA SER A 8 -8.01 -24.52 4.11
C SER A 8 -6.85 -25.10 4.92
N ILE A 9 -6.22 -24.31 5.80
CA ILE A 9 -5.21 -24.79 6.76
C ILE A 9 -5.81 -25.23 8.10
N GLY A 10 -7.15 -25.20 8.22
CA GLY A 10 -7.88 -25.68 9.40
C GLY A 10 -8.05 -24.66 10.52
N LEU A 11 -7.95 -23.35 10.24
CA LEU A 11 -8.32 -22.31 11.20
C LEU A 11 -9.83 -22.30 11.46
N ASP A 12 -10.23 -22.03 12.70
CA ASP A 12 -11.64 -21.77 13.01
C ASP A 12 -12.10 -20.39 12.50
N SER A 13 -13.40 -20.11 12.54
CA SER A 13 -13.96 -18.84 12.05
C SER A 13 -13.44 -17.60 12.79
N SER A 14 -13.15 -17.71 14.08
CA SER A 14 -12.58 -16.63 14.89
C SER A 14 -11.11 -16.38 14.57
N GLU A 15 -10.33 -17.46 14.37
CA GLU A 15 -8.94 -17.43 13.97
C GLU A 15 -8.77 -16.85 12.57
N VAL A 16 -9.67 -17.17 11.63
CA VAL A 16 -9.71 -16.53 10.31
C VAL A 16 -9.97 -15.03 10.44
N GLY A 17 -10.86 -14.62 11.36
CA GLY A 17 -11.08 -13.22 11.68
C GLY A 17 -9.79 -12.52 12.12
N TYR A 18 -9.11 -13.07 13.13
CA TYR A 18 -7.82 -12.53 13.61
C TYR A 18 -6.77 -12.51 12.51
N PHE A 19 -6.72 -13.55 11.67
CA PHE A 19 -5.79 -13.67 10.55
C PHE A 19 -6.02 -12.60 9.48
N MET A 20 -7.27 -12.23 9.19
CA MET A 20 -7.60 -11.15 8.26
C MET A 20 -7.34 -9.75 8.85
N THR A 21 -7.50 -9.60 10.18
CA THR A 21 -7.32 -8.30 10.85
C THR A 21 -5.86 -8.00 11.20
N ALA A 22 -5.03 -9.02 11.45
CA ALA A 22 -3.63 -8.84 11.86
C ALA A 22 -2.80 -7.94 10.92
N PRO A 23 -2.87 -8.07 9.58
CA PRO A 23 -2.17 -7.17 8.68
C PRO A 23 -2.59 -5.70 8.83
N VAL A 24 -3.88 -5.44 9.03
CA VAL A 24 -4.42 -4.07 9.20
C VAL A 24 -3.92 -3.45 10.50
N VAL A 25 -3.90 -4.23 11.58
CA VAL A 25 -3.36 -3.77 12.87
C VAL A 25 -1.85 -3.52 12.79
N GLY A 26 -1.12 -4.41 12.12
CA GLY A 26 0.31 -4.24 11.89
C GLY A 26 0.63 -3.00 11.08
N ALA A 27 -0.16 -2.72 10.04
CA ALA A 27 -0.09 -1.50 9.26
C ALA A 27 -0.25 -0.27 10.15
N LEU A 28 -1.31 -0.21 10.95
CA LEU A 28 -1.58 0.92 11.84
C LEU A 28 -0.42 1.20 12.81
N ILE A 29 0.15 0.16 13.40
CA ILE A 29 1.25 0.27 14.37
C ILE A 29 2.53 0.75 13.69
N LEU A 30 2.86 0.20 12.52
CA LEU A 30 4.15 0.43 11.87
C LEU A 30 4.14 1.60 10.87
N GLN A 31 2.99 2.11 10.44
CA GLN A 31 2.90 3.19 9.47
C GLN A 31 3.59 4.47 9.92
N TYR A 32 3.37 4.91 11.16
CA TYR A 32 4.01 6.10 11.71
C TYR A 32 5.54 5.96 11.89
N PRO A 33 6.07 4.93 12.58
CA PRO A 33 7.51 4.81 12.78
C PRO A 33 8.26 4.62 11.46
N VAL A 34 7.71 3.89 10.50
CA VAL A 34 8.33 3.69 9.18
C VAL A 34 8.34 4.97 8.37
N GLY A 35 7.22 5.71 8.37
CA GLY A 35 7.15 7.02 7.73
C GLY A 35 8.22 7.96 8.27
N ARG A 36 8.34 8.04 9.60
CA ARG A 36 9.34 8.91 10.23
C ARG A 36 10.79 8.48 9.98
N LEU A 37 11.01 7.17 9.83
CA LEU A 37 12.32 6.63 9.46
C LEU A 37 12.67 7.02 8.01
N SER A 38 11.68 7.02 7.11
CA SER A 38 11.86 7.41 5.71
C SER A 38 12.21 8.87 5.49
N ASP A 39 11.85 9.75 6.43
CA ASP A 39 12.22 11.18 6.37
C ASP A 39 13.65 11.46 6.86
N ARG A 40 14.30 10.49 7.53
CA ARG A 40 15.65 10.66 8.10
C ARG A 40 16.74 9.93 7.31
N PHE A 41 16.36 8.93 6.53
CA PHE A 41 17.26 8.09 5.74
C PHE A 41 16.88 8.18 4.27
N ASP A 42 17.79 7.80 3.37
CA ASP A 42 17.45 7.67 1.95
C ASP A 42 16.23 6.74 1.83
N ARG A 43 15.10 7.30 1.36
CA ARG A 43 13.81 6.61 1.20
C ARG A 43 13.97 5.26 0.51
N ARG A 44 14.91 5.15 -0.42
CA ARG A 44 15.17 3.94 -1.19
C ARG A 44 15.77 2.81 -0.35
N MET A 45 16.69 3.13 0.57
CA MET A 45 17.25 2.16 1.53
C MET A 45 16.19 1.68 2.52
N VAL A 46 15.30 2.57 2.96
CA VAL A 46 14.18 2.22 3.83
C VAL A 46 13.22 1.29 3.12
N ILE A 47 12.83 1.60 1.88
CA ILE A 47 11.97 0.74 1.04
C ILE A 47 12.58 -0.66 0.87
N MET A 48 13.86 -0.75 0.53
CA MET A 48 14.57 -2.04 0.38
C MET A 48 14.61 -2.85 1.68
N GLY A 49 15.05 -2.22 2.78
CA GLY A 49 15.15 -2.90 4.08
C GLY A 49 13.79 -3.42 4.53
N TRP A 50 12.74 -2.63 4.30
CA TRP A 50 11.37 -2.99 4.68
C TRP A 50 10.80 -4.12 3.79
N LEU A 51 11.06 -4.11 2.48
CA LEU A 51 10.67 -5.18 1.56
C LEU A 51 11.31 -6.53 1.93
N LEU A 52 12.59 -6.53 2.26
CA LEU A 52 13.31 -7.74 2.70
C LEU A 52 12.81 -8.23 4.06
N TRP A 53 12.50 -7.30 4.97
CA TRP A 53 11.93 -7.63 6.27
C TRP A 53 10.53 -8.25 6.15
N ALA A 54 9.69 -7.72 5.25
CA ALA A 54 8.35 -8.22 4.94
C ALA A 54 8.32 -9.64 4.36
N ALA A 55 9.32 -9.97 3.54
CA ALA A 55 9.43 -11.26 2.87
C ALA A 55 9.89 -12.38 3.82
N SER A 56 10.68 -12.05 4.84
CA SER A 56 11.29 -13.01 5.75
C SER A 56 10.32 -13.92 6.54
N PRO A 57 9.19 -13.45 7.10
CA PRO A 57 8.28 -14.28 7.91
C PRO A 57 7.37 -15.13 7.03
N LEU A 58 7.27 -14.82 5.74
CA LEU A 58 6.41 -15.49 4.77
C LEU A 58 7.15 -16.55 3.95
N ALA A 59 8.49 -16.52 3.92
CA ALA A 59 9.31 -17.55 3.28
C ALA A 59 9.16 -18.93 3.93
N TRP A 60 8.80 -18.97 5.22
CA TRP A 60 8.53 -20.20 5.96
C TRP A 60 7.30 -20.03 6.86
N PRO A 61 6.08 -20.10 6.31
CA PRO A 61 4.89 -19.95 7.12
C PRO A 61 4.82 -21.12 8.12
N PRO A 62 4.58 -20.86 9.41
CA PRO A 62 4.51 -21.90 10.43
C PRO A 62 3.18 -22.64 10.35
N VAL A 63 2.91 -23.33 9.24
CA VAL A 63 1.62 -24.00 8.92
C VAL A 63 1.47 -25.33 9.67
N ARG A 64 2.15 -25.53 10.81
CA ARG A 64 1.93 -26.71 11.65
C ARG A 64 0.90 -26.39 12.72
N GLN A 65 -0.13 -27.24 12.80
CA GLN A 65 -1.19 -27.20 13.80
C GLN A 65 -0.59 -26.91 15.19
N GLY A 66 -1.00 -25.79 15.80
CA GLY A 66 -0.53 -25.33 17.11
C GLY A 66 0.29 -24.02 17.13
N ARG A 67 0.57 -23.38 15.98
CA ARG A 67 1.33 -22.11 15.92
C ARG A 67 0.56 -20.93 15.33
N VAL A 68 -0.76 -20.87 15.57
CA VAL A 68 -1.63 -19.77 15.06
C VAL A 68 -1.13 -18.40 15.52
N ALA A 69 -0.70 -18.25 16.78
CA ALA A 69 -0.10 -17.01 17.27
C ALA A 69 1.10 -16.54 16.43
N LEU A 70 1.98 -17.47 16.01
CA LEU A 70 3.13 -17.14 15.18
C LEU A 70 2.69 -16.71 13.77
N LEU A 71 1.67 -17.36 13.20
CA LEU A 71 1.07 -16.96 11.92
C LEU A 71 0.50 -15.53 12.00
N LEU A 72 -0.18 -15.19 13.09
CA LEU A 72 -0.72 -13.84 13.31
C LEU A 72 0.39 -12.79 13.44
N VAL A 73 1.48 -13.10 14.15
CA VAL A 73 2.65 -12.23 14.24
C VAL A 73 3.29 -12.02 12.87
N CYS A 74 3.45 -13.07 12.07
CA CYS A 74 3.94 -12.96 10.70
C CYS A 74 3.03 -12.06 9.85
N MET A 75 1.71 -12.20 9.98
CA MET A 75 0.74 -11.37 9.26
C MET A 75 0.73 -9.91 9.73
N LEU A 76 0.94 -9.67 11.02
CA LEU A 76 1.09 -8.33 11.59
C LEU A 76 2.35 -7.65 11.02
N ILE A 77 3.48 -8.36 11.01
CA ILE A 77 4.73 -7.89 10.42
C ILE A 77 4.54 -7.59 8.92
N TYR A 78 3.91 -8.51 8.20
CA TYR A 78 3.65 -8.37 6.77
C TYR A 78 2.78 -7.15 6.44
N GLY A 79 1.65 -6.97 7.13
CA GLY A 79 0.79 -5.81 6.95
C GLY A 79 1.46 -4.50 7.37
N GLY A 80 2.22 -4.52 8.46
CA GLY A 80 3.11 -3.42 8.84
C GLY A 80 4.15 -3.05 7.79
N SER A 81 4.37 -3.92 6.82
CA SER A 81 5.33 -3.70 5.75
C SER A 81 4.75 -3.23 4.43
N LEU A 82 3.54 -3.65 4.08
CA LEU A 82 2.91 -3.27 2.81
C LEU A 82 2.36 -1.84 2.76
N PHE A 83 1.70 -1.41 3.83
CA PHE A 83 1.01 -0.12 3.82
C PHE A 83 1.97 1.09 3.75
N PRO A 84 3.13 1.08 4.45
CA PRO A 84 4.13 2.13 4.25
C PRO A 84 4.69 2.16 2.83
N LEU A 85 4.83 1.00 2.16
CA LEU A 85 5.39 0.96 0.80
C LEU A 85 4.52 1.71 -0.20
N TYR A 86 3.20 1.61 -0.10
CA TYR A 86 2.30 2.37 -0.96
C TYR A 86 2.49 3.89 -0.78
N SER A 87 2.49 4.34 0.48
CA SER A 87 2.69 5.75 0.84
C SER A 87 4.08 6.26 0.42
N LEU A 88 5.11 5.42 0.55
CA LEU A 88 6.49 5.73 0.14
C LEU A 88 6.63 5.81 -1.37
N CYS A 89 5.98 4.93 -2.14
CA CYS A 89 5.95 4.99 -3.59
C CYS A 89 5.27 6.26 -4.09
N ILE A 90 4.16 6.68 -3.44
CA ILE A 90 3.50 7.96 -3.76
C ILE A 90 4.43 9.13 -3.44
N ALA A 91 5.01 9.17 -2.24
CA ALA A 91 5.92 10.24 -1.84
C ALA A 91 7.13 10.33 -2.79
N HIS A 92 7.71 9.18 -3.17
CA HIS A 92 8.79 9.11 -4.13
C HIS A 92 8.38 9.57 -5.54
N ALA A 93 7.16 9.26 -5.99
CA ALA A 93 6.65 9.76 -7.25
C ALA A 93 6.46 11.28 -7.20
N ASN A 94 5.89 11.78 -6.10
CA ASN A 94 5.63 13.21 -5.88
C ASN A 94 6.93 14.04 -5.83
N ASP A 95 8.03 13.49 -5.29
CA ASP A 95 9.35 14.16 -5.27
C ASP A 95 9.87 14.53 -6.68
N PHE A 96 9.29 13.98 -7.76
CA PHE A 96 9.64 14.29 -9.16
C PHE A 96 8.55 15.02 -9.95
N LEU A 97 7.42 15.35 -9.34
CA LEU A 97 6.24 15.90 -10.02
C LEU A 97 5.97 17.34 -9.59
N THR A 98 5.44 18.15 -10.52
CA THR A 98 4.88 19.45 -10.15
C THR A 98 3.53 19.28 -9.44
N PRO A 99 3.07 20.22 -8.59
CA PRO A 99 1.79 20.11 -7.88
C PRO A 99 0.60 19.75 -8.77
N ARG A 100 0.54 20.35 -9.97
CA ARG A 100 -0.48 20.08 -10.99
C ARG A 100 -0.46 18.64 -11.53
N GLN A 101 0.68 17.97 -11.47
CA GLN A 101 0.85 16.57 -11.91
C GLN A 101 0.62 15.56 -10.78
N MET A 102 0.68 15.98 -9.51
CA MET A 102 0.52 15.08 -8.36
C MET A 102 -0.86 14.42 -8.32
N VAL A 103 -1.93 15.18 -8.60
CA VAL A 103 -3.32 14.65 -8.60
C VAL A 103 -3.51 13.61 -9.71
N ALA A 104 -3.02 13.92 -10.92
CA ALA A 104 -3.08 12.99 -12.05
C ALA A 104 -2.26 11.71 -11.77
N ALA A 105 -1.05 11.85 -11.21
CA ALA A 105 -0.21 10.72 -10.85
C ALA A 105 -0.83 9.85 -9.73
N ALA A 106 -1.42 10.47 -8.71
CA ALA A 106 -2.12 9.76 -7.64
C ALA A 106 -3.28 8.92 -8.20
N SER A 107 -4.08 9.48 -9.11
CA SER A 107 -5.16 8.73 -9.79
C SER A 107 -4.64 7.54 -10.61
N GLY A 108 -3.50 7.71 -11.29
CA GLY A 108 -2.84 6.62 -12.01
C GLY A 108 -2.32 5.51 -11.10
N LEU A 109 -1.74 5.87 -9.95
CA LEU A 109 -1.27 4.92 -8.94
C LEU A 109 -2.42 4.12 -8.31
N VAL A 110 -3.54 4.79 -8.00
CA VAL A 110 -4.77 4.11 -7.53
C VAL A 110 -5.30 3.16 -8.59
N MET A 111 -5.32 3.57 -9.86
CA MET A 111 -5.78 2.71 -10.96
C MET A 111 -4.88 1.47 -11.15
N VAL A 112 -3.56 1.64 -11.05
CA VAL A 112 -2.61 0.52 -11.11
C VAL A 112 -2.76 -0.40 -9.90
N ASN A 113 -2.96 0.14 -8.69
CA ASN A 113 -3.24 -0.66 -7.49
C ASN A 113 -4.53 -1.48 -7.67
N GLY A 114 -5.61 -0.84 -8.15
CA GLY A 114 -6.87 -1.51 -8.43
C GLY A 114 -6.74 -2.62 -9.47
N GLY A 115 -6.01 -2.38 -10.56
CA GLY A 115 -5.68 -3.40 -11.56
C GLY A 115 -4.90 -4.58 -10.96
N GLY A 116 -3.92 -4.29 -10.09
CA GLY A 116 -3.18 -5.30 -9.34
C GLY A 116 -4.07 -6.13 -8.41
N ALA A 117 -5.03 -5.50 -7.72
CA ALA A 117 -5.97 -6.19 -6.83
C ALA A 117 -6.90 -7.14 -7.60
N VAL A 118 -7.38 -6.70 -8.78
CA VAL A 118 -8.21 -7.51 -9.69
C VAL A 118 -7.44 -8.72 -10.23
N LEU A 119 -6.18 -8.53 -10.65
CA LEU A 119 -5.34 -9.62 -11.19
C LEU A 119 -4.80 -10.55 -10.09
N GLY A 120 -4.50 -10.00 -8.92
CA GLY A 120 -3.87 -10.73 -7.82
C GLY A 120 -4.76 -11.83 -7.25
N SER A 121 -6.08 -11.62 -7.17
CA SER A 121 -7.01 -12.60 -6.62
C SER A 121 -7.12 -13.89 -7.47
N PRO A 122 -7.35 -13.82 -8.79
CA PRO A 122 -7.30 -14.99 -9.67
C PRO A 122 -5.93 -15.66 -9.69
N LEU A 123 -4.82 -14.90 -9.73
CA LEU A 123 -3.47 -15.48 -9.70
C LEU A 123 -3.22 -16.27 -8.41
N ALA A 124 -3.64 -15.74 -7.26
CA ALA A 124 -3.56 -16.45 -5.98
C ALA A 124 -4.45 -17.70 -5.94
N ALA A 125 -5.63 -17.66 -6.56
CA ALA A 125 -6.51 -18.83 -6.64
C ALA A 125 -5.88 -19.93 -7.51
N LEU A 126 -5.41 -19.58 -8.70
CA LEU A 126 -4.76 -20.51 -9.62
C LEU A 126 -3.48 -21.08 -9.02
N SER A 127 -2.72 -20.29 -8.27
CA SER A 127 -1.53 -20.81 -7.58
C SER A 127 -1.91 -21.89 -6.56
N ILE A 128 -2.97 -21.67 -5.78
CA ILE A 128 -3.48 -22.64 -4.81
C ILE A 128 -4.01 -23.89 -5.52
N GLU A 129 -4.70 -23.72 -6.64
CA GLU A 129 -5.26 -24.82 -7.43
C GLU A 129 -4.18 -25.72 -8.02
N PHE A 130 -3.15 -25.16 -8.66
CA PHE A 130 -2.13 -25.94 -9.37
C PHE A 130 -0.93 -26.35 -8.51
N LEU A 131 -0.48 -25.49 -7.59
CA LEU A 131 0.71 -25.71 -6.76
C LEU A 131 0.37 -26.08 -5.31
N GLY A 132 -0.92 -26.15 -4.98
CA GLY A 132 -1.42 -26.47 -3.65
C GLY A 132 -1.40 -25.29 -2.68
N ILE A 133 -1.94 -25.51 -1.48
CA ILE A 133 -2.16 -24.46 -0.46
C ILE A 133 -0.87 -23.77 -0.01
N GLY A 134 0.26 -24.49 -0.02
CA GLY A 134 1.58 -23.95 0.38
C GLY A 134 2.09 -22.85 -0.57
N SER A 135 1.55 -22.76 -1.78
CA SER A 135 1.95 -21.76 -2.78
C SER A 135 1.54 -20.33 -2.41
N PHE A 136 0.53 -20.15 -1.57
CA PHE A 136 -0.05 -18.83 -1.28
C PHE A 136 1.01 -17.83 -0.77
N PHE A 137 1.77 -18.23 0.25
CA PHE A 137 2.82 -17.38 0.82
C PHE A 137 4.08 -17.32 -0.06
N VAL A 138 4.38 -18.40 -0.79
CA VAL A 138 5.49 -18.42 -1.76
C VAL A 138 5.24 -17.40 -2.87
N MET A 139 4.01 -17.33 -3.38
CA MET A 139 3.63 -16.36 -4.40
C MET A 139 3.73 -14.92 -3.89
N ILE A 140 3.21 -14.65 -2.69
CA ILE A 140 3.32 -13.32 -2.04
C ILE A 140 4.79 -12.93 -1.88
N THR A 141 5.61 -13.81 -1.29
CA THR A 141 7.04 -13.58 -1.07
C THR A 141 7.77 -13.36 -2.39
N GLY A 142 7.46 -14.16 -3.42
CA GLY A 142 8.05 -14.04 -4.75
C GLY A 142 7.70 -12.72 -5.42
N LEU A 143 6.43 -12.30 -5.35
CA LEU A 143 6.00 -11.00 -5.89
C LEU A 143 6.69 -9.83 -5.17
N GLN A 144 6.84 -9.93 -3.84
CA GLN A 144 7.53 -8.92 -3.06
C GLN A 144 9.02 -8.87 -3.36
N ALA A 145 9.66 -10.02 -3.58
CA ALA A 145 11.04 -10.10 -4.04
C ALA A 145 11.22 -9.51 -5.45
N LEU A 146 10.27 -9.73 -6.36
CA LEU A 146 10.27 -9.11 -7.69
C LEU A 146 10.16 -7.60 -7.62
N ILE A 147 9.27 -7.07 -6.77
CA ILE A 147 9.16 -5.62 -6.53
C ILE A 147 10.46 -5.07 -5.93
N ALA A 148 11.07 -5.77 -4.97
CA ALA A 148 12.35 -5.38 -4.39
C ALA A 148 13.49 -5.37 -5.41
N ALA A 149 13.56 -6.38 -6.27
CA ALA A 149 14.54 -6.45 -7.36
C ALA A 149 14.33 -5.33 -8.38
N PHE A 150 13.07 -5.03 -8.73
CA PHE A 150 12.74 -3.91 -9.62
C PHE A 150 13.11 -2.56 -8.99
N ALA A 151 12.84 -2.38 -7.69
CA ALA A 151 13.23 -1.18 -6.96
C ALA A 151 14.76 -1.01 -6.96
N LEU A 152 15.51 -2.08 -6.65
CA LEU A 152 16.97 -2.12 -6.74
C LEU A 152 17.50 -1.70 -8.11
N TYR A 153 16.93 -2.28 -9.17
CA TYR A 153 17.27 -1.93 -10.54
C TYR A 153 16.98 -0.45 -10.84
N ARG A 154 15.83 0.08 -10.41
CA ARG A 154 15.50 1.51 -10.57
C ARG A 154 16.44 2.42 -9.80
N MET A 155 16.87 2.02 -8.61
CA MET A 155 17.79 2.78 -7.76
C MET A 155 19.18 2.92 -8.40
N SER A 156 19.65 1.91 -9.14
CA SER A 156 20.95 1.98 -9.82
C SER A 156 20.94 2.85 -11.07
N GLN A 157 19.77 3.15 -11.62
CA GLN A 157 19.61 3.90 -12.88
C GLN A 157 19.50 5.43 -12.68
N ARG A 158 19.25 5.93 -11.47
CA ARG A 158 19.02 7.37 -11.24
C ARG A 158 19.54 7.81 -9.87
N ALA A 159 20.21 8.96 -9.81
CA ALA A 159 20.62 9.56 -8.54
C ALA A 159 19.42 9.84 -7.63
N ALA A 160 19.62 9.77 -6.31
CA ALA A 160 18.59 10.11 -5.32
C ALA A 160 18.38 11.63 -5.27
N VAL A 161 17.14 12.05 -4.97
CA VAL A 161 16.87 13.44 -4.60
C VAL A 161 17.52 13.68 -3.23
N PRO A 162 18.31 14.75 -3.03
CA PRO A 162 18.91 15.06 -1.74
C PRO A 162 17.84 15.14 -0.64
N ASN A 163 18.12 14.62 0.55
CA ASN A 163 17.16 14.59 1.67
C ASN A 163 16.61 15.98 2.03
N GLU A 164 17.40 17.04 1.81
CA GLU A 164 17.00 18.44 2.05
C GLU A 164 15.94 18.95 1.07
N ALA A 165 15.76 18.28 -0.07
CA ALA A 165 14.78 18.62 -1.11
C ALA A 165 13.57 17.66 -1.13
N GLN A 166 13.47 16.73 -0.16
CA GLN A 166 12.34 15.83 -0.03
C GLN A 166 11.21 16.50 0.76
N GLY A 167 9.97 16.36 0.28
CA GLY A 167 8.79 16.79 1.03
C GLY A 167 8.55 15.88 2.25
N PRO A 168 7.88 16.36 3.31
CA PRO A 168 7.54 15.55 4.49
C PRO A 168 6.70 14.32 4.12
N PHE A 169 6.91 13.20 4.82
CA PHE A 169 6.05 12.03 4.65
C PHE A 169 4.62 12.31 5.09
N VAL A 170 3.67 12.10 4.18
CA VAL A 170 2.23 12.08 4.47
C VAL A 170 1.75 10.64 4.41
N ALA A 171 1.20 10.13 5.51
CA ALA A 171 0.62 8.80 5.56
C ALA A 171 -0.69 8.77 4.77
N ILE A 172 -0.69 8.10 3.62
CA ILE A 172 -1.89 7.91 2.81
C ILE A 172 -2.35 6.45 2.97
N PRO A 173 -3.53 6.19 3.58
CA PRO A 173 -4.10 4.85 3.62
C PRO A 173 -4.29 4.25 2.21
N GLU A 174 -4.08 2.95 2.03
CA GLU A 174 -4.29 2.26 0.75
C GLU A 174 -5.75 2.36 0.25
N SER A 175 -6.71 2.44 1.19
CA SER A 175 -8.13 2.66 0.88
C SER A 175 -8.47 4.11 0.52
N SER A 176 -7.48 5.00 0.42
CA SER A 176 -7.71 6.40 0.09
C SER A 176 -8.07 6.54 -1.38
N SER A 177 -9.14 7.29 -1.66
CA SER A 177 -9.51 7.65 -3.03
C SER A 177 -8.53 8.66 -3.61
N ALA A 178 -8.56 8.85 -4.93
CA ALA A 178 -7.80 9.90 -5.59
C ALA A 178 -8.12 11.31 -5.04
N ILE A 179 -9.31 11.50 -4.45
CA ILE A 179 -9.73 12.75 -3.79
C ILE A 179 -8.89 13.01 -2.53
N ALA A 180 -8.43 11.99 -1.82
CA ALA A 180 -7.56 12.20 -0.67
C ALA A 180 -6.23 12.88 -1.07
N ALA A 181 -5.80 12.73 -2.33
CA ALA A 181 -4.59 13.40 -2.83
C ALA A 181 -4.80 14.90 -3.08
N THR A 182 -6.03 15.38 -3.29
CA THR A 182 -6.32 16.82 -3.42
C THR A 182 -6.34 17.53 -2.07
N LEU A 183 -6.46 16.78 -0.97
CA LEU A 183 -6.33 17.30 0.40
C LEU A 183 -4.86 17.44 0.84
N ASN A 184 -3.89 17.06 -0.01
CA ASN A 184 -2.48 17.28 0.28
C ASN A 184 -2.19 18.80 0.25
N PRO A 185 -1.65 19.40 1.32
CA PRO A 185 -1.34 20.83 1.37
C PRO A 185 -0.39 21.32 0.26
N GLU A 186 0.39 20.40 -0.32
CA GLU A 186 1.33 20.68 -1.40
C GLU A 186 0.72 20.54 -2.81
N ALA A 187 -0.47 19.95 -2.91
CA ALA A 187 -1.21 19.89 -4.17
C ALA A 187 -1.87 21.24 -4.44
N GLU A 188 -1.85 21.66 -5.71
CA GLU A 188 -2.60 22.84 -6.14
C GLU A 188 -4.10 22.56 -5.91
N TRP A 189 -4.82 23.51 -5.29
CA TRP A 189 -6.26 23.39 -5.08
C TRP A 189 -6.97 23.35 -6.44
N ILE A 190 -7.49 22.18 -6.80
CA ILE A 190 -8.34 21.99 -7.98
C ILE A 190 -9.77 21.91 -7.46
N PRO A 191 -10.63 22.91 -7.73
CA PRO A 191 -12.04 22.87 -7.33
C PRO A 191 -12.68 21.56 -7.79
N SER A 192 -13.47 20.96 -6.91
CA SER A 192 -14.22 19.75 -7.22
C SER A 192 -15.26 20.03 -8.33
N GLY A 193 -15.66 19.00 -9.07
CA GLY A 193 -16.69 19.17 -10.11
C GLY A 193 -18.03 19.71 -9.57
N GLU A 194 -18.33 19.47 -8.30
CA GLU A 194 -19.49 20.05 -7.60
C GLU A 194 -19.29 21.54 -7.29
N GLU A 195 -18.07 21.95 -6.88
CA GLU A 195 -17.75 23.37 -6.67
C GLU A 195 -17.75 24.15 -7.98
N ILE A 196 -17.22 23.58 -9.07
CA ILE A 196 -17.28 24.21 -10.41
C ILE A 196 -18.73 24.32 -10.87
N ALA A 197 -19.54 23.27 -10.66
CA ALA A 197 -20.96 23.29 -11.00
C ALA A 197 -21.77 24.27 -10.14
N ALA A 198 -21.36 24.51 -8.89
CA ALA A 198 -21.93 25.52 -8.01
C ALA A 198 -21.50 26.94 -8.42
N GLU A 199 -20.25 27.13 -8.84
CA GLU A 199 -19.74 28.42 -9.36
C GLU A 199 -20.40 28.80 -10.69
N ASP A 200 -20.69 27.81 -11.54
CA ASP A 200 -21.37 27.96 -12.82
C ASP A 200 -22.91 27.93 -12.70
N ASP A 201 -23.49 27.75 -11.50
CA ASP A 201 -24.94 27.82 -11.30
C ASP A 201 -25.41 29.29 -11.42
N PRO A 202 -26.19 29.64 -12.45
CA PRO A 202 -26.67 31.02 -12.65
C PRO A 202 -27.58 31.52 -11.52
N PHE A 203 -27.99 30.63 -10.61
CA PHE A 203 -28.80 30.94 -9.44
C PHE A 203 -28.05 30.86 -8.11
N HIS A 204 -26.75 30.56 -8.11
CA HIS A 204 -25.94 30.43 -6.88
C HIS A 204 -26.07 31.65 -5.95
N ASP A 205 -26.08 32.85 -6.54
CA ASP A 205 -26.19 34.12 -5.81
C ASP A 205 -27.61 34.71 -5.82
N ASN A 206 -28.63 33.93 -6.20
CA ASN A 206 -29.99 34.44 -6.32
C ASN A 206 -30.67 34.53 -4.93
N PRO A 207 -30.95 35.75 -4.42
CA PRO A 207 -31.55 35.94 -3.09
C PRO A 207 -33.01 35.47 -2.99
N TYR A 208 -33.61 34.99 -4.09
CA TYR A 208 -34.97 34.50 -4.16
C TYR A 208 -35.09 32.96 -4.26
N VAL A 209 -33.95 32.24 -4.35
CA VAL A 209 -33.92 30.79 -4.61
C VAL A 209 -33.33 29.98 -3.44
N ASN A 210 -32.68 30.65 -2.47
CA ASN A 210 -32.23 30.06 -1.21
C ASN A 210 -33.20 30.29 -0.04
#